data_AF-A0A7J9EI89-F1
#
_entry.id   AF-A0A7J9EI89-F1
#
_cell.length_a   1.000
_cell.length_b   1.000
_cell.length_c   1.000
_cell.angle_alpha   90.00
_cell.angle_beta   90.00
_cell.angle_gamma   90.00
#
_symmetry.space_group_name_H-M   'P 1'
#
loop_
_entity.id
_entity.type
_entity.pdbx_description
1 polymer ?
#
loop_
_entity_poly.entity_id
_entity_poly.type
_entity_poly.pdbx_seq_one_letter_code
_entity_poly.pdbx_strand_id
1 'polypeptide(L)'
;MNSCQQWKTVTAMVAINFAMAITNVLVKKVLDNGVSHIIILMYRQAISAVFLAPIAYFWERKSRPKLTARILCQLFINALIGATLCQYFFLLGLEYTSATFSCAFLNMVPAITFILALPFGLEKVNIKNKSGIAKFVGTTGCIGGAMVLTLYKGKTLVRSDSETMVHAVNYVKKERWGIGSIFLAAGTVFWSSWFLVQASIGRTYPCQYSSTALLSFFSAIQSAIISLITERDFTRWVLKEKLELVTVAYIGMVGSGLCYVGMSWCVKQKGPLFTSAFTPLVQIFAAIFDFSVLHGQIYLGSAIGSVFVVIGLYILLWGRNCEAKEETQNLKQPQMEEQDCNGTPQV
;
A
#
# COMPACT_ATOMS: atom_id res chain seq x y z
N MET A 1 1.26 -15.21 -21.78
CA MET A 1 0.46 -13.99 -21.48
C MET A 1 1.37 -12.76 -21.61
N ASN A 2 1.04 -11.84 -22.52
CA ASN A 2 1.97 -10.90 -23.18
C ASN A 2 2.75 -9.96 -22.25
N SER A 3 4.05 -9.77 -22.51
CA SER A 3 4.95 -8.84 -21.81
C SER A 3 4.35 -7.43 -21.64
N CYS A 4 3.53 -6.97 -22.60
CA CYS A 4 2.79 -5.72 -22.54
C CYS A 4 1.89 -5.59 -21.28
N GLN A 5 1.26 -6.68 -20.82
CA GLN A 5 0.42 -6.66 -19.63
C GLN A 5 1.25 -6.58 -18.33
N GLN A 6 2.46 -7.14 -18.32
CA GLN A 6 3.38 -7.03 -17.19
C GLN A 6 3.84 -5.58 -17.01
N TRP A 7 4.30 -4.95 -18.09
CA TRP A 7 4.72 -3.55 -18.08
C TRP A 7 3.59 -2.61 -17.65
N LYS A 8 2.35 -2.82 -18.12
CA LYS A 8 1.18 -2.06 -17.67
C LYS A 8 1.00 -2.07 -16.16
N THR A 9 1.09 -3.24 -15.52
CA THR A 9 0.93 -3.36 -14.06
C THR A 9 2.08 -2.72 -13.28
N VAL A 10 3.30 -2.80 -13.79
CA VAL A 10 4.48 -2.16 -13.16
C VAL A 10 4.36 -0.64 -13.27
N THR A 11 4.10 -0.10 -14.46
CA THR A 11 3.94 1.34 -14.68
C THR A 11 2.80 1.91 -13.85
N ALA A 12 1.66 1.19 -13.77
CA ALA A 12 0.55 1.57 -12.90
C ALA A 12 0.97 1.64 -11.43
N MET A 13 1.68 0.62 -10.92
CA MET A 13 2.16 0.64 -9.53
C MET A 13 3.14 1.76 -9.27
N VAL A 14 4.08 2.05 -10.17
CA VAL A 14 5.00 3.18 -10.00
C VAL A 14 4.24 4.51 -9.92
N ALA A 15 3.28 4.74 -10.83
CA ALA A 15 2.45 5.95 -10.82
C ALA A 15 1.59 6.06 -9.55
N ILE A 16 0.99 4.96 -9.10
CA ILE A 16 0.20 4.89 -7.87
C ILE A 16 1.06 5.25 -6.66
N ASN A 17 2.26 4.66 -6.53
CA ASN A 17 3.14 4.90 -5.39
C ASN A 17 3.68 6.34 -5.40
N PHE A 18 3.93 6.92 -6.58
CA PHE A 18 4.27 8.33 -6.73
C PHE A 18 3.13 9.25 -6.25
N ALA A 19 1.90 9.00 -6.70
CA ALA A 19 0.73 9.78 -6.26
C ALA A 19 0.42 9.60 -4.76
N MET A 20 0.63 8.40 -4.21
CA MET A 20 0.56 8.13 -2.78
C MET A 20 1.64 8.87 -1.99
N ALA A 21 2.85 9.02 -2.54
CA ALA A 21 3.90 9.80 -1.90
C ALA A 21 3.52 11.29 -1.79
N ILE A 22 2.99 11.88 -2.87
CA ILE A 22 2.44 13.25 -2.84
C ILE A 22 1.34 13.35 -1.77
N THR A 23 0.43 12.37 -1.73
CA THR A 23 -0.64 12.29 -0.73
C THR A 23 -0.09 12.31 0.69
N ASN A 24 0.98 11.57 0.97
CA ASN A 24 1.59 11.53 2.30
C ASN A 24 2.23 12.88 2.69
N VAL A 25 2.92 13.54 1.76
CA VAL A 25 3.50 14.89 2.01
C VAL A 25 2.38 15.89 2.32
N LEU A 26 1.29 15.83 1.56
CA LEU A 26 0.12 16.68 1.74
C LEU A 26 -0.63 16.42 3.06
N VAL A 27 -0.82 15.15 3.44
CA VAL A 27 -1.39 14.77 4.75
C VAL A 27 -0.52 15.33 5.87
N LYS A 28 0.79 15.16 5.80
CA LYS A 28 1.72 15.70 6.81
C LYS A 28 1.57 17.22 6.95
N LYS A 29 1.50 17.95 5.85
CA LYS A 29 1.30 19.41 5.88
C LYS A 29 0.02 19.82 6.61
N VAL A 30 -1.08 19.11 6.40
CA VAL A 30 -2.37 19.40 7.07
C VAL A 30 -2.33 19.02 8.56
N LEU A 31 -1.59 17.97 8.92
CA LEU A 31 -1.35 17.60 10.32
C LEU A 31 -0.48 18.63 11.04
N ASP A 32 0.54 19.17 10.37
CA ASP A 32 1.42 20.21 10.92
C ASP A 32 0.65 21.52 11.21
N ASN A 33 -0.45 21.78 10.49
CA ASN A 33 -1.39 22.87 10.76
C ASN A 33 -2.33 22.59 11.96
N GLY A 34 -2.23 21.43 12.61
CA GLY A 34 -2.98 21.08 13.82
C GLY A 34 -4.35 20.42 13.59
N VAL A 35 -4.67 20.03 12.35
CA VAL A 35 -5.89 19.27 12.05
C VAL A 35 -5.76 17.84 12.59
N SER A 36 -6.83 17.31 13.19
CA SER A 36 -6.80 15.96 13.75
C SER A 36 -6.67 14.85 12.71
N HIS A 37 -5.84 13.85 13.01
CA HIS A 37 -5.59 12.66 12.21
C HIS A 37 -6.87 11.90 11.81
N ILE A 38 -7.80 11.71 12.76
CA ILE A 38 -9.04 10.96 12.52
C ILE A 38 -10.01 11.75 11.63
N ILE A 39 -10.00 13.08 11.73
CA ILE A 39 -10.84 13.97 10.95
C ILE A 39 -10.37 13.99 9.49
N ILE A 40 -9.06 14.10 9.25
CA ILE A 40 -8.48 13.99 7.91
C ILE A 40 -8.82 12.63 7.29
N LEU A 41 -8.71 11.55 8.07
CA LEU A 41 -9.08 10.20 7.64
C LEU A 41 -10.54 10.13 7.18
N MET A 42 -11.47 10.62 8.01
CA MET A 42 -12.89 10.64 7.71
C MET A 42 -13.18 11.43 6.42
N TYR A 43 -12.67 12.66 6.30
CA TYR A 43 -12.89 13.48 5.11
C TYR A 43 -12.30 12.83 3.86
N ARG A 44 -11.09 12.30 3.94
CA ARG A 44 -10.43 11.60 2.83
C ARG A 44 -11.29 10.43 2.32
N GLN A 45 -11.85 9.63 3.22
CA GLN A 45 -12.70 8.50 2.83
C GLN A 45 -14.08 8.94 2.32
N ALA A 46 -14.69 9.96 2.93
CA ALA A 46 -15.96 10.51 2.49
C ALA A 46 -15.86 11.09 1.07
N ILE A 47 -14.82 11.89 0.80
CA ILE A 47 -14.57 12.47 -0.51
C ILE A 47 -14.29 11.38 -1.55
N SER A 48 -13.51 10.36 -1.20
CA SER A 48 -13.29 9.19 -2.06
C SER A 48 -14.60 8.50 -2.43
N ALA A 49 -15.48 8.27 -1.45
CA ALA A 49 -16.78 7.63 -1.69
C ALA A 49 -17.66 8.47 -2.62
N VAL A 50 -17.78 9.77 -2.37
CA VAL A 50 -18.59 10.70 -3.19
C VAL A 50 -18.02 10.82 -4.61
N PHE A 51 -16.70 10.89 -4.75
CA PHE A 51 -16.03 11.00 -6.04
C PHE A 51 -16.15 9.71 -6.87
N LEU A 52 -15.95 8.55 -6.24
CA LEU A 52 -16.01 7.26 -6.93
C LEU A 52 -17.44 6.79 -7.21
N ALA A 53 -18.44 7.17 -6.41
CA ALA A 53 -19.82 6.75 -6.59
C ALA A 53 -20.37 6.97 -8.02
N PRO A 54 -20.28 8.18 -8.63
CA PRO A 54 -20.74 8.40 -9.99
C PRO A 54 -19.91 7.63 -11.01
N ILE A 55 -18.58 7.59 -10.86
CA ILE A 55 -17.68 6.85 -11.75
C ILE A 55 -18.05 5.37 -11.76
N ALA A 56 -18.21 4.79 -10.57
CA ALA A 56 -18.59 3.41 -10.39
C ALA A 56 -19.98 3.13 -11.00
N TYR A 57 -20.94 4.05 -10.84
CA TYR A 57 -22.27 3.89 -11.42
C TYR A 57 -22.20 3.89 -12.95
N PHE A 58 -21.60 4.91 -13.58
CA PHE A 58 -21.58 5.01 -15.03
C PHE A 58 -20.70 3.95 -15.70
N TRP A 59 -19.55 3.62 -15.12
CA TRP A 59 -18.60 2.69 -15.70
C TRP A 59 -19.00 1.22 -15.52
N GLU A 60 -19.57 0.87 -14.36
CA GLU A 60 -19.82 -0.53 -14.01
C GLU A 60 -21.32 -0.90 -13.97
N ARG A 61 -22.25 0.02 -14.29
CA ARG A 61 -23.72 -0.26 -14.28
C ARG A 61 -24.14 -1.55 -14.99
N LYS A 62 -23.46 -1.94 -16.07
CA LYS A 62 -23.82 -3.14 -16.85
C LYS A 62 -23.13 -4.42 -16.36
N SER A 63 -22.10 -4.31 -15.54
CA SER A 63 -21.23 -5.42 -15.12
C SER A 63 -21.33 -5.74 -13.63
N ARG A 64 -22.13 -4.97 -12.87
CA ARG A 64 -22.29 -5.10 -11.42
C ARG A 64 -22.99 -6.42 -11.04
N PRO A 65 -22.35 -7.30 -10.25
CA PRO A 65 -23.03 -8.42 -9.62
C PRO A 65 -24.10 -7.91 -8.63
N LYS A 66 -25.09 -8.76 -8.33
CA LYS A 66 -26.06 -8.48 -7.26
C LYS A 66 -25.31 -8.35 -5.92
N LEU A 67 -25.53 -7.24 -5.23
CA LEU A 67 -25.01 -7.02 -3.87
C LEU A 67 -25.81 -7.90 -2.90
N THR A 68 -25.20 -8.98 -2.45
CA THR A 68 -25.76 -9.81 -1.37
C THR A 68 -25.31 -9.27 -0.01
N ALA A 69 -26.07 -9.56 1.05
CA ALA A 69 -25.71 -9.19 2.42
C ALA A 69 -24.33 -9.72 2.82
N ARG A 70 -23.94 -10.90 2.31
CA ARG A 70 -22.61 -11.49 2.52
C ARG A 70 -21.50 -10.63 1.93
N ILE A 71 -21.66 -10.14 0.69
CA ILE A 71 -20.67 -9.26 0.03
C ILE A 71 -20.59 -7.91 0.75
N LEU A 72 -21.72 -7.35 1.18
CA LEU A 72 -21.74 -6.12 1.97
C LEU A 72 -21.01 -6.28 3.31
N CYS A 73 -21.23 -7.39 4.02
CA CYS A 73 -20.51 -7.70 5.25
C CYS A 73 -19.00 -7.84 5.01
N GLN A 74 -18.59 -8.54 3.95
CA GLN A 74 -17.18 -8.64 3.56
C GLN A 74 -16.56 -7.27 3.25
N LEU A 75 -17.27 -6.40 2.52
CA LEU A 75 -16.82 -5.03 2.22
C LEU A 75 -16.73 -4.16 3.47
N PHE A 76 -17.67 -4.30 4.41
CA PHE A 76 -17.66 -3.60 5.68
C PHE A 76 -16.46 -4.00 6.54
N ILE A 77 -16.19 -5.32 6.65
CA ILE A 77 -15.02 -5.84 7.37
C ILE A 77 -13.72 -5.41 6.67
N ASN A 78 -13.69 -5.43 5.33
CA ASN A 78 -12.54 -4.96 4.56
C ASN A 78 -12.27 -3.46 4.77
N ALA A 79 -13.31 -2.63 4.85
CA ALA A 79 -13.19 -1.22 5.19
C ALA A 79 -12.64 -1.02 6.62
N LEU A 80 -13.12 -1.83 7.57
CA LEU A 80 -12.67 -1.77 8.95
C LEU A 80 -11.19 -2.12 9.07
N ILE A 81 -10.78 -3.23 8.46
CA ILE A 81 -9.40 -3.73 8.47
C ILE A 81 -8.50 -2.78 7.66
N GLY A 82 -8.80 -2.57 6.39
CA GLY A 82 -7.85 -2.02 5.43
C GLY A 82 -7.84 -0.51 5.27
N ALA A 83 -8.88 0.18 5.72
CA ALA A 83 -8.92 1.64 5.70
C ALA A 83 -8.96 2.18 7.13
N THR A 84 -9.99 1.86 7.90
CA THR A 84 -10.25 2.52 9.18
C THR A 84 -9.19 2.18 10.24
N LEU A 85 -9.10 0.91 10.68
CA LEU A 85 -8.17 0.50 11.74
C LEU A 85 -6.72 0.60 11.26
N CYS A 86 -6.45 0.23 10.01
CA CYS A 86 -5.13 0.39 9.41
C CYS A 86 -4.62 1.82 9.54
N GLN A 87 -5.37 2.79 9.03
CA GLN A 87 -4.93 4.18 9.02
C GLN A 87 -4.94 4.77 10.42
N TYR A 88 -5.92 4.44 11.25
CA TYR A 88 -5.98 4.89 12.64
C TYR A 88 -4.77 4.45 13.45
N PHE A 89 -4.47 3.14 13.48
CA PHE A 89 -3.31 2.64 14.24
C PHE A 89 -1.98 3.13 13.67
N PHE A 90 -1.88 3.28 12.34
CA PHE A 90 -0.66 3.83 11.74
C PHE A 90 -0.43 5.29 12.15
N LEU A 91 -1.46 6.15 12.10
CA LEU A 91 -1.35 7.55 12.51
C LEU A 91 -1.13 7.70 14.01
N LEU A 92 -1.81 6.90 14.83
CA LEU A 92 -1.60 6.88 16.28
C LEU A 92 -0.16 6.42 16.63
N GLY A 93 0.34 5.39 15.94
CA GLY A 93 1.71 4.93 16.08
C GLY A 93 2.74 5.98 15.66
N LEU A 94 2.43 6.77 14.63
CA LEU A 94 3.25 7.89 14.17
C LEU A 94 3.34 9.01 15.22
N GLU A 95 2.27 9.28 15.97
CA GLU A 95 2.24 10.27 17.06
C GLU A 95 3.25 9.92 18.18
N TYR A 96 3.30 8.64 18.56
CA TYR A 96 4.21 8.14 19.60
C TYR A 96 5.64 7.88 19.10
N THR A 97 5.89 7.94 17.80
CA THR A 97 7.20 7.59 17.20
C THR A 97 7.66 8.66 16.20
N SER A 98 8.65 8.35 15.36
CA SER A 98 9.10 9.26 14.30
C SER A 98 8.61 8.75 12.94
N ALA A 99 8.41 9.67 11.98
CA ALA A 99 8.03 9.30 10.61
C ALA A 99 8.98 8.26 10.00
N THR A 100 10.28 8.39 10.25
CA THR A 100 11.31 7.45 9.83
C THR A 100 11.12 6.06 10.47
N PHE A 101 10.78 6.01 11.75
CA PHE A 101 10.51 4.77 12.46
C PHE A 101 9.23 4.09 11.94
N SER A 102 8.15 4.84 11.74
CA SER A 102 6.90 4.35 11.13
C SER A 102 7.11 3.83 9.70
N CYS A 103 8.00 4.46 8.94
CA CYS A 103 8.38 3.99 7.61
C CYS A 103 9.03 2.60 7.64
N ALA A 104 9.86 2.29 8.65
CA ALA A 104 10.46 0.97 8.77
C ALA A 104 9.40 -0.14 8.88
N PHE A 105 8.25 0.14 9.51
CA PHE A 105 7.12 -0.79 9.59
C PHE A 105 6.40 -0.96 8.24
N LEU A 106 6.14 0.14 7.50
CA LEU A 106 5.55 0.04 6.15
C LEU A 106 6.41 -0.77 5.17
N ASN A 107 7.71 -0.81 5.40
CA ASN A 107 8.65 -1.61 4.60
C ASN A 107 8.56 -3.11 4.88
N MET A 108 7.93 -3.50 5.99
CA MET A 108 7.65 -4.90 6.32
C MET A 108 6.34 -5.39 5.68
N VAL A 109 5.53 -4.51 5.08
CA VAL A 109 4.26 -4.87 4.42
C VAL A 109 4.44 -6.01 3.40
N PRO A 110 5.43 -6.00 2.48
CA PRO A 110 5.61 -7.11 1.55
C PRO A 110 5.86 -8.45 2.26
N ALA A 111 6.69 -8.43 3.31
CA ALA A 111 6.99 -9.61 4.14
C ALA A 111 5.75 -10.17 4.80
N ILE A 112 5.00 -9.30 5.47
CA ILE A 112 3.81 -9.68 6.23
C ILE A 112 2.72 -10.15 5.26
N THR A 113 2.55 -9.47 4.12
CA THR A 113 1.65 -9.91 3.06
C THR A 113 2.02 -11.31 2.57
N PHE A 114 3.30 -11.59 2.35
CA PHE A 114 3.78 -12.90 1.93
C PHE A 114 3.44 -13.98 2.96
N ILE A 115 3.78 -13.76 4.23
CA ILE A 115 3.52 -14.70 5.33
C ILE A 115 2.02 -14.95 5.47
N LEU A 116 1.21 -13.89 5.46
CA LEU A 116 -0.24 -13.99 5.54
C LEU A 116 -0.82 -14.72 4.33
N ALA A 117 -0.23 -14.60 3.14
CA ALA A 117 -0.77 -15.21 1.91
C ALA A 117 -0.64 -16.74 1.89
N LEU A 118 0.30 -17.32 2.65
CA LEU A 118 0.56 -18.77 2.71
C LEU A 118 -0.64 -19.58 3.22
N PRO A 119 -1.22 -19.32 4.41
CA PRO A 119 -2.35 -20.10 4.92
C PRO A 119 -3.62 -19.98 4.05
N PHE A 120 -3.80 -18.87 3.32
CA PHE A 120 -4.93 -18.70 2.40
C PHE A 120 -4.69 -19.30 1.00
N GLY A 121 -3.53 -19.93 0.77
CA GLY A 121 -3.17 -20.51 -0.53
C GLY A 121 -3.10 -19.48 -1.66
N LEU A 122 -2.94 -18.19 -1.33
CA LEU A 122 -2.85 -17.10 -2.32
C LEU A 122 -1.45 -17.02 -2.94
N GLU A 123 -0.45 -17.58 -2.27
CA GLU A 123 0.90 -17.80 -2.79
C GLU A 123 1.34 -19.22 -2.46
N LYS A 124 1.98 -19.90 -3.43
CA LYS A 124 2.59 -21.21 -3.24
C LYS A 124 4.10 -21.04 -3.13
N VAL A 125 4.69 -21.45 -2.02
CA VAL A 125 6.14 -21.38 -1.83
C VAL A 125 6.71 -22.78 -1.96
N ASN A 126 7.27 -23.06 -3.12
CA ASN A 126 8.12 -24.22 -3.28
C ASN A 126 9.59 -23.79 -3.13
N ILE A 127 10.12 -23.86 -1.91
CA ILE A 127 11.53 -23.50 -1.59
C ILE A 127 12.52 -24.39 -2.37
N LYS A 128 12.07 -25.51 -2.93
CA LYS A 128 12.90 -26.37 -3.79
C LYS A 128 13.10 -25.81 -5.21
N ASN A 129 12.29 -24.84 -5.65
CA ASN A 129 12.39 -24.27 -6.98
C ASN A 129 13.13 -22.91 -6.98
N LYS A 130 13.92 -22.63 -8.02
CA LYS A 130 14.69 -21.39 -8.19
C LYS A 130 13.79 -20.14 -8.12
N SER A 131 12.56 -20.24 -8.61
CA SER A 131 11.55 -19.19 -8.49
C SER A 131 11.16 -18.87 -7.04
N GLY A 132 10.90 -19.91 -6.23
CA GLY A 132 10.52 -19.74 -4.82
C GLY A 132 11.64 -19.13 -3.98
N ILE A 133 12.89 -19.56 -4.21
CA ILE A 133 14.07 -18.97 -3.57
C ILE A 133 14.22 -17.50 -3.97
N ALA A 134 14.10 -17.16 -5.25
CA ALA A 134 14.19 -15.79 -5.73
C ALA A 134 13.10 -14.88 -5.12
N LYS A 135 11.85 -15.37 -4.99
CA LYS A 135 10.79 -14.61 -4.30
C LYS A 135 11.14 -14.33 -2.84
N PHE A 136 11.64 -15.34 -2.11
CA PHE A 136 12.01 -15.19 -0.71
C PHE A 136 13.17 -14.22 -0.54
N VAL A 137 14.27 -14.42 -1.28
CA VAL A 137 15.48 -13.58 -1.24
C VAL A 137 15.20 -12.14 -1.71
N GLY A 138 14.41 -11.96 -2.76
CA GLY A 138 14.02 -10.63 -3.24
C GLY A 138 13.17 -9.89 -2.21
N THR A 139 12.26 -10.59 -1.53
CA THR A 139 11.43 -10.00 -0.47
C THR A 139 12.28 -9.61 0.74
N THR A 140 13.15 -10.51 1.24
CA THR A 140 14.05 -10.20 2.36
C THR A 140 15.04 -9.09 2.02
N GLY A 141 15.55 -9.06 0.79
CA GLY A 141 16.38 -7.96 0.27
C GLY A 141 15.65 -6.61 0.24
N CYS A 142 14.39 -6.58 -0.21
CA CYS A 142 13.57 -5.35 -0.17
C CYS A 142 13.40 -4.84 1.26
N ILE A 143 13.08 -5.73 2.20
CA ILE A 143 12.87 -5.37 3.61
C ILE A 143 14.16 -4.84 4.20
N GLY A 144 15.28 -5.56 4.02
CA GLY A 144 16.60 -5.14 4.50
C GLY A 144 17.02 -3.79 3.93
N GLY A 145 16.89 -3.60 2.60
CA GLY A 145 17.19 -2.33 1.94
C GLY A 145 16.36 -1.18 2.46
N ALA A 146 15.06 -1.41 2.66
CA ALA A 146 14.14 -0.39 3.13
C ALA A 146 14.32 -0.10 4.64
N MET A 147 14.78 -1.07 5.43
CA MET A 147 15.23 -0.85 6.81
C MET A 147 16.53 -0.01 6.86
N VAL A 148 17.49 -0.24 5.95
CA VAL A 148 18.68 0.60 5.82
C VAL A 148 18.31 2.03 5.40
N LEU A 149 17.42 2.17 4.40
CA LEU A 149 16.88 3.46 3.92
C LEU A 149 16.29 4.31 5.05
N THR A 150 15.64 3.66 6.01
CA THR A 150 14.93 4.32 7.10
C THR A 150 15.81 4.49 8.34
N LEU A 151 16.42 3.43 8.85
CA LEU A 151 17.09 3.44 10.15
C LEU A 151 18.53 3.95 10.08
N TYR A 152 19.20 3.84 8.93
CA TYR A 152 20.57 4.30 8.76
C TYR A 152 20.59 5.69 8.12
N LYS A 153 20.99 6.72 8.88
CA LYS A 153 21.24 8.05 8.31
C LYS A 153 22.65 8.13 7.70
N GLY A 154 23.69 7.74 8.43
CA GLY A 154 25.08 7.90 7.95
C GLY A 154 25.47 9.37 7.72
N LYS A 155 26.53 9.62 6.95
CA LYS A 155 27.03 10.97 6.63
C LYS A 155 26.08 11.68 5.65
N THR A 156 25.95 13.01 5.79
CA THR A 156 25.24 13.83 4.81
C THR A 156 26.01 13.84 3.49
N LEU A 157 25.32 13.55 2.38
CA LEU A 157 25.92 13.45 1.05
C LEU A 157 26.11 14.84 0.39
N VAL A 158 25.49 15.88 0.94
CA VAL A 158 25.59 17.28 0.50
C VAL A 158 25.99 18.14 1.71
N ARG A 159 27.03 18.97 1.56
CA ARG A 159 27.61 19.78 2.64
C ARG A 159 26.99 21.18 2.67
N SER A 160 26.34 21.51 3.80
CA SER A 160 26.16 22.87 4.30
C SER A 160 26.00 22.84 5.82
N ASP A 161 26.65 23.79 6.50
CA ASP A 161 26.73 23.92 7.96
C ASP A 161 25.40 24.40 8.53
N SER A 162 24.74 23.56 9.33
CA SER A 162 23.74 23.97 10.33
C SER A 162 23.45 22.78 11.25
N GLU A 163 24.30 22.59 12.25
CA GLU A 163 24.03 21.72 13.40
C GLU A 163 23.45 22.55 14.54
N THR A 164 22.12 22.71 14.62
CA THR A 164 21.46 23.02 15.91
C THR A 164 19.94 22.88 15.81
N MET A 165 19.41 21.73 16.23
CA MET A 165 18.04 21.57 16.81
C MET A 165 17.61 20.11 17.09
N VAL A 166 18.49 19.11 16.96
CA VAL A 166 18.08 17.69 17.03
C VAL A 166 18.00 17.12 18.46
N HIS A 167 18.65 17.75 19.45
CA HIS A 167 18.80 17.14 20.78
C HIS A 167 17.61 17.31 21.74
N ALA A 168 16.77 18.34 21.59
CA ALA A 168 15.66 18.59 22.52
C ALA A 168 14.43 17.68 22.28
N VAL A 169 14.18 17.25 21.04
CA VAL A 169 13.01 16.42 20.68
C VAL A 169 13.21 14.94 21.05
N ASN A 170 14.46 14.48 21.16
CA ASN A 170 14.78 13.07 21.39
C ASN A 170 14.60 12.60 22.85
N TYR A 171 14.53 13.52 23.82
CA TYR A 171 14.41 13.14 25.24
C TYR A 171 12.96 12.83 25.66
N VAL A 172 11.96 13.50 25.06
CA VAL A 172 10.53 13.33 25.43
C VAL A 172 9.89 12.10 24.78
N LYS A 173 10.41 11.60 23.64
CA LYS A 173 9.86 10.43 22.91
C LYS A 173 10.28 9.05 23.46
N LYS A 174 11.23 8.99 24.40
CA LYS A 174 11.89 7.74 24.79
C LYS A 174 11.00 6.80 25.66
N GLU A 175 10.02 7.34 26.41
CA GLU A 175 9.17 6.54 27.32
C GLU A 175 7.97 5.84 26.67
N ARG A 176 7.51 6.25 25.47
CA ARG A 176 6.29 5.71 24.84
C ARG A 176 6.52 4.97 23.52
N TRP A 177 7.78 4.79 23.15
CA TRP A 177 8.18 4.16 21.89
C TRP A 177 7.66 2.72 21.73
N GLY A 178 7.55 1.96 22.83
CA GLY A 178 7.01 0.59 22.80
C GLY A 178 5.54 0.53 22.37
N ILE A 179 4.70 1.42 22.93
CA ILE A 179 3.27 1.53 22.57
C ILE A 179 3.11 1.95 21.11
N GLY A 180 3.90 2.95 20.68
CA GLY A 180 3.92 3.38 19.27
C GLY A 180 4.31 2.25 18.31
N SER A 181 5.29 1.42 18.69
CA SER A 181 5.70 0.25 17.90
C SER A 181 4.59 -0.79 17.76
N ILE A 182 3.82 -1.04 18.83
CA ILE A 182 2.67 -1.97 18.80
C ILE A 182 1.60 -1.45 17.83
N PHE A 183 1.27 -0.16 17.88
CA PHE A 183 0.29 0.44 16.95
C PHE A 183 0.78 0.42 15.50
N LEU A 184 2.05 0.72 15.25
CA LEU A 184 2.64 0.61 13.91
C LEU A 184 2.64 -0.83 13.37
N ALA A 185 2.95 -1.81 14.23
CA ALA A 185 2.87 -3.22 13.88
C ALA A 185 1.44 -3.61 13.51
N ALA A 186 0.46 -3.23 14.33
CA ALA A 186 -0.95 -3.49 14.06
C ALA A 186 -1.39 -2.86 12.73
N GLY A 187 -1.06 -1.58 12.49
CA GLY A 187 -1.37 -0.89 11.24
C GLY A 187 -0.76 -1.59 10.01
N THR A 188 0.47 -2.09 10.14
CA THR A 188 1.17 -2.82 9.07
C THR A 188 0.53 -4.17 8.76
N VAL A 189 0.11 -4.90 9.79
CA VAL A 189 -0.62 -6.17 9.65
C VAL A 189 -1.98 -5.93 9.00
N PHE A 190 -2.69 -4.88 9.40
CA PHE A 190 -3.97 -4.51 8.79
C PHE A 190 -3.81 -4.11 7.32
N TRP A 191 -2.79 -3.31 6.99
CA TRP A 191 -2.49 -2.94 5.61
C TRP A 191 -2.16 -4.16 4.73
N SER A 192 -1.36 -5.08 5.27
CA SER A 192 -1.02 -6.33 4.58
C SER A 192 -2.26 -7.20 4.38
N SER A 193 -3.11 -7.33 5.41
CA SER A 193 -4.35 -8.09 5.35
C SER A 193 -5.34 -7.52 4.33
N TRP A 194 -5.37 -6.19 4.16
CA TRP A 194 -6.21 -5.55 3.15
C TRP A 194 -5.91 -6.08 1.75
N PHE A 195 -4.65 -6.24 1.34
CA PHE A 195 -4.32 -6.78 0.02
C PHE A 195 -4.90 -8.18 -0.19
N LEU A 196 -4.88 -9.03 0.84
CA LEU A 196 -5.43 -10.39 0.78
C LEU A 196 -6.96 -10.38 0.71
N VAL A 197 -7.61 -9.61 1.57
CA VAL A 197 -9.07 -9.48 1.58
C VAL A 197 -9.55 -8.88 0.26
N GLN A 198 -8.83 -7.88 -0.28
CA GLN A 198 -9.10 -7.27 -1.57
C GLN A 198 -8.94 -8.28 -2.72
N ALA A 199 -8.00 -9.22 -2.64
CA ALA A 199 -7.89 -10.30 -3.62
C ALA A 199 -9.11 -11.22 -3.61
N SER A 200 -9.63 -11.55 -2.43
CA SER A 200 -10.85 -12.35 -2.27
C SER A 200 -12.10 -11.62 -2.78
N ILE A 201 -12.24 -10.33 -2.42
CA ILE A 201 -13.33 -9.47 -2.90
C ILE A 201 -13.26 -9.30 -4.41
N GLY A 202 -12.07 -9.12 -5.00
CA GLY A 202 -11.90 -9.00 -6.44
C GLY A 202 -12.32 -10.25 -7.24
N ARG A 203 -12.36 -11.43 -6.59
CA ARG A 203 -12.92 -12.67 -7.16
C ARG A 203 -14.44 -12.73 -7.06
N THR A 204 -15.01 -12.27 -5.96
CA THR A 204 -16.46 -12.38 -5.66
C THR A 204 -17.25 -11.21 -6.25
N TYR A 205 -16.64 -10.03 -6.30
CA TYR A 205 -17.22 -8.77 -6.76
C TYR A 205 -16.19 -8.04 -7.66
N PRO A 206 -16.06 -8.42 -8.94
CA PRO A 206 -14.98 -8.00 -9.84
C PRO A 206 -15.07 -6.55 -10.34
N CYS A 207 -15.79 -5.68 -9.62
CA CYS A 207 -16.03 -4.27 -9.92
C CYS A 207 -15.19 -3.38 -8.98
N GLN A 208 -14.02 -2.94 -9.43
CA GLN A 208 -13.02 -2.26 -8.61
C GLN A 208 -13.53 -0.89 -8.15
N TYR A 209 -14.14 -0.09 -9.04
CA TYR A 209 -14.62 1.24 -8.67
C TYR A 209 -15.75 1.13 -7.63
N SER A 210 -16.70 0.21 -7.85
CA SER A 210 -17.82 -0.01 -6.93
C SER A 210 -17.36 -0.59 -5.58
N SER A 211 -16.43 -1.55 -5.59
CA SER A 211 -15.90 -2.12 -4.34
C SER A 211 -15.13 -1.08 -3.52
N THR A 212 -14.31 -0.24 -4.18
CA THR A 212 -13.57 0.83 -3.50
C THR A 212 -14.50 1.94 -3.02
N ALA A 213 -15.53 2.31 -3.79
CA ALA A 213 -16.53 3.28 -3.36
C ALA A 213 -17.27 2.81 -2.08
N LEU A 214 -17.70 1.54 -2.04
CA LEU A 214 -18.34 0.95 -0.87
C LEU A 214 -17.37 0.83 0.32
N LEU A 215 -16.12 0.46 0.06
CA LEU A 215 -15.06 0.43 1.07
C LEU A 215 -14.85 1.81 1.69
N SER A 216 -14.68 2.85 0.87
CA SER A 216 -14.52 4.23 1.34
C SER A 216 -15.75 4.73 2.06
N PHE A 217 -16.96 4.37 1.60
CA PHE A 217 -18.20 4.72 2.28
C PHE A 217 -18.29 4.12 3.69
N PHE A 218 -18.07 2.81 3.83
CA PHE A 218 -18.06 2.16 5.13
C PHE A 218 -16.93 2.68 6.03
N SER A 219 -15.76 2.94 5.46
CA SER A 219 -14.64 3.50 6.21
C SER A 219 -14.93 4.93 6.71
N ALA A 220 -15.60 5.75 5.90
CA ALA A 220 -16.05 7.08 6.32
C ALA A 220 -17.01 7.00 7.52
N ILE A 221 -17.97 6.07 7.51
CA ILE A 221 -18.88 5.85 8.64
C ILE A 221 -18.12 5.39 9.88
N GLN A 222 -17.26 4.38 9.73
CA GLN A 222 -16.51 3.82 10.87
C GLN A 222 -15.55 4.85 11.47
N SER A 223 -14.83 5.61 10.64
CA SER A 223 -13.94 6.69 11.10
C SER A 223 -14.71 7.86 11.69
N ALA A 224 -15.91 8.20 11.19
CA ALA A 224 -16.78 9.19 11.83
C ALA A 224 -17.22 8.75 13.23
N ILE A 225 -17.58 7.47 13.41
CA ILE A 225 -17.93 6.92 14.74
C ILE A 225 -16.74 7.03 15.69
N ILE A 226 -15.54 6.62 15.26
CA ILE A 226 -14.33 6.74 16.07
C ILE A 226 -14.05 8.21 16.39
N SER A 227 -14.17 9.10 15.41
CA SER A 227 -13.98 10.55 15.58
C SER A 227 -14.95 11.14 16.60
N LEU A 228 -16.22 10.77 16.57
CA LEU A 228 -17.22 11.24 17.54
C LEU A 228 -16.93 10.76 18.97
N ILE A 229 -16.33 9.58 19.11
CA ILE A 229 -15.96 9.02 20.42
C ILE A 229 -14.70 9.71 20.96
N THR A 230 -13.69 9.92 20.12
CA THR A 230 -12.37 10.42 20.51
C THR A 230 -12.28 11.95 20.52
N GLU A 231 -12.95 12.63 19.59
CA GLU A 231 -12.92 14.10 19.43
C GLU A 231 -14.34 14.70 19.53
N ARG A 232 -14.76 14.95 20.77
CA ARG A 232 -16.07 15.55 21.08
C ARG A 232 -16.15 17.07 20.83
N ASP A 233 -15.01 17.71 20.56
CA ASP A 233 -14.98 19.14 20.22
C ASP A 233 -15.20 19.34 18.71
N PHE A 234 -16.41 19.72 18.34
CA PHE A 234 -16.81 19.98 16.96
C PHE A 234 -16.05 21.14 16.30
N THR A 235 -15.37 21.98 17.06
CA THR A 235 -14.55 23.08 16.50
C THR A 235 -13.37 22.53 15.69
N ARG A 236 -12.87 21.33 16.03
CA ARG A 236 -11.78 20.64 15.32
C ARG A 236 -12.21 20.02 13.99
N TRP A 237 -13.51 19.86 13.78
CA TRP A 237 -14.09 19.30 12.56
C TRP A 237 -14.14 20.32 11.42
N VAL A 238 -14.05 21.61 11.74
CA VAL A 238 -14.09 22.69 10.76
C VAL A 238 -12.70 22.91 10.18
N LEU A 239 -12.53 22.61 8.89
CA LEU A 239 -11.36 23.00 8.11
C LEU A 239 -11.42 24.51 7.87
N LYS A 240 -10.42 25.25 8.35
CA LYS A 240 -10.46 26.72 8.41
C LYS A 240 -9.84 27.34 7.17
N GLU A 241 -8.84 26.68 6.59
CA GLU A 241 -8.09 27.26 5.48
C GLU A 241 -8.48 26.67 4.12
N LYS A 242 -8.44 27.52 3.08
CA LYS A 242 -8.67 27.08 1.68
C LYS A 242 -7.66 26.00 1.25
N LEU A 243 -6.42 26.10 1.72
CA LEU A 243 -5.37 25.13 1.42
C LEU A 243 -5.66 23.76 2.04
N GLU A 244 -6.21 23.73 3.26
CA GLU A 244 -6.63 22.49 3.92
C GLU A 244 -7.73 21.80 3.12
N LEU A 245 -8.76 22.56 2.70
CA LEU A 245 -9.86 22.03 1.88
C LEU A 245 -9.40 21.44 0.55
N VAL A 246 -8.56 22.18 -0.20
CA VAL A 246 -8.01 21.69 -1.48
C VAL A 246 -7.13 20.47 -1.27
N THR A 247 -6.34 20.46 -0.21
CA THR A 247 -5.46 19.34 0.11
C THR A 247 -6.28 18.09 0.46
N VAL A 248 -7.26 18.23 1.34
CA VAL A 248 -8.17 17.15 1.76
C VAL A 248 -8.97 16.60 0.58
N ALA A 249 -9.38 17.46 -0.36
CA ALA A 249 -10.02 17.04 -1.61
C ALA A 249 -9.07 16.19 -2.48
N TYR A 250 -7.83 16.64 -2.69
CA TYR A 250 -6.85 15.90 -3.48
C TYR A 250 -6.51 14.54 -2.86
N ILE A 251 -6.21 14.48 -1.56
CA ILE A 251 -5.87 13.22 -0.88
C ILE A 251 -7.06 12.24 -0.89
N GLY A 252 -8.29 12.74 -0.86
CA GLY A 252 -9.51 11.95 -0.97
C GLY A 252 -9.69 11.36 -2.36
N MET A 253 -9.75 12.21 -3.39
CA MET A 253 -9.99 11.80 -4.78
C MET A 253 -8.86 10.95 -5.35
N VAL A 254 -7.61 11.37 -5.16
CA VAL A 254 -6.45 10.68 -5.72
C VAL A 254 -5.97 9.58 -4.78
N GLY A 255 -5.68 9.93 -3.52
CA GLY A 255 -5.07 9.02 -2.56
C GLY A 255 -5.97 7.86 -2.13
N SER A 256 -7.20 8.12 -1.68
CA SER A 256 -8.15 7.04 -1.33
C SER A 256 -9.04 6.59 -2.49
N GLY A 257 -9.27 7.46 -3.47
CA GLY A 257 -10.09 7.11 -4.64
C GLY A 257 -9.30 6.34 -5.68
N LEU A 258 -8.62 7.06 -6.57
CA LEU A 258 -7.95 6.48 -7.74
C LEU A 258 -6.83 5.50 -7.37
N CYS A 259 -6.00 5.81 -6.38
CA CYS A 259 -4.90 4.94 -5.98
C CYS A 259 -5.41 3.61 -5.40
N TYR A 260 -6.49 3.60 -4.60
CA TYR A 260 -7.03 2.35 -4.06
C TYR A 260 -7.70 1.51 -5.14
N VAL A 261 -8.40 2.14 -6.09
CA VAL A 261 -8.92 1.44 -7.29
C VAL A 261 -7.77 0.83 -8.09
N GLY A 262 -6.71 1.59 -8.33
CA GLY A 262 -5.52 1.14 -9.03
C GLY A 262 -4.82 -0.02 -8.33
N MET A 263 -4.64 0.07 -7.01
CA MET A 263 -4.10 -1.03 -6.20
C MET A 263 -5.00 -2.26 -6.26
N SER A 264 -6.32 -2.10 -6.10
CA SER A 264 -7.27 -3.21 -6.24
C SER A 264 -7.21 -3.86 -7.62
N TRP A 265 -7.02 -3.08 -8.67
CA TRP A 265 -6.85 -3.59 -10.02
C TRP A 265 -5.54 -4.38 -10.15
N CYS A 266 -4.42 -3.86 -9.63
CA CYS A 266 -3.14 -4.58 -9.60
C CYS A 266 -3.22 -5.89 -8.81
N VAL A 267 -3.91 -5.89 -7.66
CA VAL A 267 -4.17 -7.12 -6.87
C VAL A 267 -4.93 -8.15 -7.69
N LYS A 268 -5.95 -7.73 -8.44
CA LYS A 268 -6.71 -8.64 -9.32
C LYS A 268 -5.83 -9.24 -10.42
N GLN A 269 -4.92 -8.45 -10.99
CA GLN A 269 -4.10 -8.87 -12.15
C GLN A 269 -2.87 -9.70 -11.77
N LYS A 270 -2.21 -9.37 -10.65
CA LYS A 270 -0.92 -9.94 -10.26
C LYS A 270 -0.89 -10.48 -8.83
N GLY A 271 -1.98 -10.37 -8.09
CA GLY A 271 -2.07 -10.86 -6.73
C GLY A 271 -1.60 -9.85 -5.67
N PRO A 272 -1.86 -10.16 -4.38
CA PRO A 272 -1.59 -9.28 -3.26
C PRO A 272 -0.09 -9.02 -3.06
N LEU A 273 0.75 -10.06 -3.16
CA LEU A 273 2.20 -9.95 -2.98
C LEU A 273 2.86 -9.03 -4.02
N PHE A 274 2.40 -9.09 -5.28
CA PHE A 274 2.90 -8.18 -6.32
C PHE A 274 2.70 -6.74 -5.90
N THR A 275 1.48 -6.43 -5.49
CA THR A 275 1.05 -5.05 -5.24
C THR A 275 1.74 -4.52 -3.99
N SER A 276 1.79 -5.33 -2.92
CA SER A 276 2.42 -4.94 -1.66
C SER A 276 3.92 -4.69 -1.81
N ALA A 277 4.61 -5.43 -2.68
CA ALA A 277 6.05 -5.26 -2.92
C ALA A 277 6.43 -3.84 -3.34
N PHE A 278 5.56 -3.10 -4.03
CA PHE A 278 5.86 -1.73 -4.46
C PHE A 278 5.67 -0.67 -3.35
N THR A 279 5.10 -1.04 -2.19
CA THR A 279 4.84 -0.10 -1.08
C THR A 279 6.07 0.71 -0.64
N PRO A 280 7.30 0.14 -0.57
CA PRO A 280 8.50 0.91 -0.26
C PRO A 280 8.79 2.06 -1.23
N LEU A 281 8.29 2.03 -2.48
CA LEU A 281 8.47 3.13 -3.43
C LEU A 281 7.80 4.43 -2.96
N VAL A 282 6.71 4.35 -2.19
CA VAL A 282 6.08 5.55 -1.59
C VAL A 282 7.12 6.33 -0.77
N GLN A 283 7.99 5.62 -0.05
CA GLN A 283 9.01 6.25 0.78
C GLN A 283 10.15 6.82 -0.02
N ILE A 284 10.60 6.13 -1.06
CA ILE A 284 11.64 6.62 -1.96
C ILE A 284 11.16 7.93 -2.60
N PHE A 285 9.94 7.96 -3.14
CA PHE A 285 9.39 9.19 -3.72
C PHE A 285 9.15 10.27 -2.67
N ALA A 286 8.66 9.93 -1.48
CA ALA A 286 8.49 10.90 -0.40
C ALA A 286 9.84 11.52 0.02
N ALA A 287 10.91 10.74 0.11
CA ALA A 287 12.26 11.24 0.40
C ALA A 287 12.79 12.15 -0.72
N ILE A 288 12.50 11.82 -1.99
CA ILE A 288 12.85 12.67 -3.13
C ILE A 288 12.11 14.01 -3.07
N PHE A 289 10.82 14.02 -2.71
CA PHE A 289 10.06 15.26 -2.55
C PHE A 289 10.55 16.08 -1.35
N ASP A 290 10.87 15.45 -0.24
CA ASP A 290 11.43 16.12 0.94
C ASP A 290 12.77 16.79 0.61
N PHE A 291 13.63 16.10 -0.15
CA PHE A 291 14.87 16.70 -0.65
C PHE A 291 14.61 17.84 -1.65
N SER A 292 13.80 17.61 -2.68
CA SER A 292 13.68 18.53 -3.82
C SER A 292 12.84 19.77 -3.52
N VAL A 293 11.80 19.62 -2.68
CA VAL A 293 10.83 20.69 -2.40
C VAL A 293 11.12 21.34 -1.04
N LEU A 294 11.44 20.54 -0.03
CA LEU A 294 11.70 21.03 1.33
C LEU A 294 13.19 21.33 1.58
N HIS A 295 14.06 21.16 0.58
CA HIS A 295 15.52 21.32 0.70
C HIS A 295 16.10 20.52 1.88
N GLY A 296 15.48 19.38 2.20
CA GLY A 296 15.94 18.47 3.24
C GLY A 296 17.31 17.87 2.91
N GLN A 297 17.99 17.27 3.89
CA GLN A 297 19.30 16.66 3.66
C GLN A 297 19.16 15.21 3.21
N ILE A 298 19.86 14.81 2.13
CA ILE A 298 20.00 13.39 1.76
C ILE A 298 21.14 12.77 2.58
N TYR A 299 20.76 11.69 3.24
CA TYR A 299 21.60 10.85 4.09
C TYR A 299 22.14 9.66 3.30
N LEU A 300 23.40 9.28 3.52
CA LEU A 300 24.06 8.15 2.83
C LEU A 300 23.24 6.86 2.92
N GLY A 301 22.63 6.57 4.06
CA GLY A 301 21.81 5.37 4.20
C GLY A 301 20.53 5.39 3.38
N SER A 302 19.99 6.56 3.04
CA SER A 302 18.87 6.68 2.11
C SER A 302 19.26 6.29 0.68
N ALA A 303 20.44 6.71 0.22
CA ALA A 303 20.96 6.30 -1.08
C ALA A 303 21.22 4.79 -1.15
N ILE A 304 21.94 4.25 -0.16
CA ILE A 304 22.28 2.82 -0.09
C ILE A 304 20.99 1.98 0.01
N GLY A 305 20.09 2.32 0.94
CA GLY A 305 18.86 1.59 1.14
C GLY A 305 17.96 1.58 -0.10
N SER A 306 17.86 2.70 -0.82
CA SER A 306 17.11 2.78 -2.09
C SER A 306 17.67 1.81 -3.14
N VAL A 307 18.99 1.70 -3.28
CA VAL A 307 19.64 0.74 -4.19
C VAL A 307 19.28 -0.69 -3.82
N PHE A 308 19.36 -1.05 -2.53
CA PHE A 308 18.98 -2.39 -2.07
C PHE A 308 17.49 -2.70 -2.31
N VAL A 309 16.59 -1.74 -2.13
CA VAL A 309 15.16 -1.90 -2.45
C VAL A 309 14.96 -2.19 -3.94
N VAL A 310 15.62 -1.45 -4.82
CA VAL A 310 15.53 -1.65 -6.27
C VAL A 310 16.05 -3.03 -6.67
N ILE A 311 17.18 -3.46 -6.12
CA ILE A 311 17.75 -4.80 -6.35
C ILE A 311 16.81 -5.89 -5.83
N GLY A 312 16.28 -5.75 -4.62
CA GLY A 312 15.32 -6.69 -4.04
C GLY A 312 14.06 -6.83 -4.90
N LEU A 313 13.51 -5.71 -5.38
CA LEU A 313 12.35 -5.70 -6.26
C LEU A 313 12.64 -6.40 -7.58
N TYR A 314 13.82 -6.16 -8.16
CA TYR A 314 14.25 -6.82 -9.39
C TYR A 314 14.30 -8.34 -9.21
N ILE A 315 14.93 -8.83 -8.14
CA ILE A 315 15.04 -10.27 -7.84
C ILE A 315 13.65 -10.90 -7.60
N LEU A 316 12.77 -10.22 -6.87
CA LEU A 316 11.40 -10.65 -6.63
C LEU A 316 10.61 -10.78 -7.95
N LEU A 317 10.68 -9.75 -8.80
CA LEU A 317 10.01 -9.72 -10.10
C LEU A 317 10.57 -10.79 -11.05
N TRP A 318 11.89 -11.03 -11.01
CA TRP A 318 12.53 -12.10 -11.76
C TRP A 318 12.00 -13.47 -11.35
N GLY A 319 11.96 -13.77 -10.04
CA GLY A 319 11.40 -15.03 -9.53
C GLY A 319 9.99 -15.27 -10.01
N ARG A 320 9.14 -14.24 -9.94
CA ARG A 320 7.76 -14.29 -10.45
C ARG A 320 7.67 -14.51 -11.97
N ASN A 321 8.56 -13.90 -12.75
CA ASN A 321 8.55 -14.08 -14.19
C ASN A 321 8.98 -15.50 -14.59
N CYS A 322 9.90 -16.11 -13.84
CA CYS A 322 10.26 -17.52 -14.02
C CYS A 322 9.07 -18.45 -13.74
N GLU A 323 8.34 -18.24 -12.64
CA GLU A 323 7.13 -19.01 -12.33
C GLU A 323 6.06 -18.91 -13.42
N ALA A 324 5.79 -17.69 -13.92
CA ALA A 324 4.80 -17.49 -14.98
C ALA A 324 5.20 -18.19 -16.29
N LYS A 325 6.50 -18.30 -16.58
CA LYS A 325 7.01 -19.06 -17.73
C LYS A 325 6.83 -20.57 -17.52
N GLU A 326 7.13 -21.07 -16.33
CA GLU A 326 6.95 -22.49 -15.97
C GLU A 326 5.48 -22.90 -16.01
N GLU A 327 4.55 -22.09 -15.47
CA GLU A 327 3.11 -22.34 -15.57
C GLU A 327 2.63 -22.37 -17.03
N THR A 328 3.13 -21.43 -17.87
CA THR A 328 2.78 -21.39 -19.30
C THR A 328 3.34 -22.60 -20.06
N GLN A 329 4.49 -23.13 -19.68
CA GLN A 329 5.07 -24.34 -20.29
C GLN A 329 4.33 -25.60 -19.87
N ASN A 330 4.02 -25.75 -18.58
CA ASN A 330 3.23 -26.88 -18.07
C ASN A 330 1.80 -26.90 -18.62
N LEU A 331 1.21 -25.76 -18.99
CA LEU A 331 -0.09 -25.70 -19.68
C LEU A 331 -0.01 -26.10 -21.17
N LYS A 332 1.16 -26.00 -21.80
CA LYS A 332 1.37 -26.38 -23.21
C LYS A 332 1.74 -27.84 -23.39
N GLN A 333 2.35 -28.48 -22.40
CA GLN A 333 2.73 -29.90 -22.45
C GLN A 333 1.55 -30.87 -22.63
N PRO A 334 0.42 -30.74 -21.90
CA PRO A 334 -0.75 -31.59 -22.10
C PRO A 334 -1.36 -31.45 -23.50
N GLN A 335 -1.28 -30.25 -24.10
CA GLN A 335 -1.84 -30.00 -25.44
C GLN A 335 -0.98 -30.57 -26.58
N MET A 336 0.33 -30.76 -26.36
CA MET A 336 1.20 -31.44 -27.33
C MET A 336 1.06 -32.97 -27.23
N GLU A 337 0.92 -33.52 -26.01
CA GLU A 337 0.71 -34.97 -25.82
C GLU A 337 -0.66 -35.43 -26.34
N GLU A 338 -1.74 -34.65 -26.21
CA GLU A 338 -3.03 -34.97 -26.85
C GLU A 338 -3.01 -34.86 -28.38
N GLN A 339 -2.18 -33.99 -28.96
CA GLN A 339 -2.04 -33.87 -30.42
C GLN A 339 -1.20 -35.01 -31.02
N ASP A 340 -0.20 -35.52 -30.30
CA ASP A 340 0.59 -36.69 -30.73
C ASP A 340 -0.20 -38.00 -30.60
N CYS A 341 -1.04 -38.15 -29.58
CA CYS A 341 -1.90 -39.34 -29.43
C CYS A 341 -3.03 -39.44 -30.47
N ASN A 342 -3.41 -38.34 -31.12
CA ASN A 342 -4.39 -38.32 -32.22
C ASN A 342 -3.74 -38.34 -33.62
N GLY A 343 -2.41 -38.39 -33.69
CA GLY A 343 -1.62 -38.29 -34.92
C GLY A 343 -1.10 -39.62 -35.48
N THR A 344 -1.41 -40.77 -34.87
CA THR A 344 -1.06 -42.08 -35.44
C THR A 344 -1.94 -42.37 -36.67
N PRO A 345 -1.36 -42.50 -37.88
CA PRO A 345 -2.13 -42.96 -39.03
C PRO A 345 -2.53 -44.41 -38.78
N GLN A 346 -3.84 -44.68 -38.71
CA GLN A 346 -4.32 -45.99 -39.10
C GLN A 346 -4.17 -46.06 -40.62
N VAL A 347 -3.17 -46.81 -41.09
CA VAL A 347 -3.17 -47.76 -42.23
C VAL A 347 -1.75 -48.27 -42.42
#